data_AF-A0A944XGS9-F1
#
_entry.id   AF-A0A944XGS9-F1
#
_cell.length_a   1.000
_cell.length_b   1.000
_cell.length_c   1.000
_cell.angle_alpha   90.00
_cell.angle_beta   90.00
_cell.angle_gamma   90.00
#
_symmetry.space_group_name_H-M   'P 1'
#
loop_
_entity.id
_entity.type
_entity.pdbx_description
1 polymer ?
#
loop_
_entity_poly.entity_id
_entity_poly.type
_entity_poly.pdbx_seq_one_letter_code
_entity_poly.pdbx_strand_id
1 'polypeptide(L)'
;TEIEVKERKDRVDDALHATRAAVEEGIVPGGGTALLYGAKVLAKVEGANGDQQVGIDIVRRALQAPLRQIVENAGHDGAVVAGKLLDQKDMGFGFDAQTGTYCKLQEAGIIDPAKVVRTALQGAASVAGLLITTEAMVAEKPEPKGAMPAPDMGGMGGMGGMGGGMGF
;
A
#
# COMPACT_ATOMS: atom_id res chain seq x y z
N THR A 1 -1.66 6.82 -26.15
CA THR A 1 -0.85 5.58 -26.15
C THR A 1 -1.63 4.47 -25.46
N GLU A 2 -1.26 3.19 -25.61
CA GLU A 2 -1.95 2.08 -24.91
C GLU A 2 -1.98 2.28 -23.38
N ILE A 3 -0.93 2.90 -22.84
CA ILE A 3 -0.79 3.25 -21.42
C ILE A 3 -1.90 4.22 -20.98
N GLU A 4 -2.17 5.27 -21.75
CA GLU A 4 -3.23 6.25 -21.43
C GLU A 4 -4.64 5.62 -21.46
N VAL A 5 -4.88 4.67 -22.37
CA VAL A 5 -6.18 3.97 -22.44
C VAL A 5 -6.36 3.08 -21.22
N LYS A 6 -5.29 2.37 -20.81
CA LYS A 6 -5.30 1.54 -19.60
C LYS A 6 -5.53 2.39 -18.34
N GLU A 7 -4.82 3.50 -18.19
CA GLU A 7 -4.95 4.41 -17.04
C GLU A 7 -6.34 5.05 -16.94
N ARG A 8 -6.99 5.37 -18.07
CA ARG A 8 -8.39 5.81 -18.06
C ARG A 8 -9.35 4.70 -17.64
N LYS A 9 -9.13 3.47 -18.11
CA LYS A 9 -9.98 2.33 -17.73
C LYS A 9 -9.86 2.04 -16.24
N ASP A 10 -8.64 1.94 -15.73
CA ASP A 10 -8.36 1.66 -14.32
C ASP A 10 -9.02 2.73 -13.42
N ARG A 11 -8.95 4.01 -13.79
CA ARG A 11 -9.65 5.10 -13.06
C ARG A 11 -11.17 4.95 -13.03
N VAL A 12 -11.79 4.52 -14.14
CA VAL A 12 -13.24 4.32 -14.20
C VAL A 12 -13.65 3.12 -13.35
N ASP A 13 -12.88 2.03 -13.43
CA ASP A 13 -13.11 0.84 -12.62
C ASP A 13 -12.97 1.18 -11.12
N ASP A 14 -11.94 1.92 -10.72
CA ASP A 14 -11.75 2.37 -9.33
C ASP A 14 -12.92 3.23 -8.84
N ALA A 15 -13.37 4.21 -9.64
CA ALA A 15 -14.50 5.07 -9.28
C ALA A 15 -15.81 4.27 -9.13
N LEU A 16 -16.04 3.27 -9.99
CA LEU A 16 -17.20 2.39 -9.90
C LEU A 16 -17.19 1.56 -8.62
N HIS A 17 -16.04 0.98 -8.24
CA HIS A 17 -15.93 0.19 -7.02
C HIS A 17 -16.02 1.05 -5.76
N ALA A 18 -15.42 2.26 -5.77
CA ALA A 18 -15.49 3.19 -4.66
C ALA A 18 -16.94 3.65 -4.38
N THR A 19 -17.69 3.99 -5.43
CA THR A 19 -19.10 4.40 -5.29
C THR A 19 -19.99 3.25 -4.81
N ARG A 20 -19.80 2.02 -5.30
CA ARG A 20 -20.49 0.84 -4.78
C ARG A 20 -20.18 0.60 -3.31
N ALA A 21 -18.91 0.66 -2.93
CA ALA A 21 -18.48 0.50 -1.54
C ALA A 21 -19.07 1.58 -0.61
N ALA A 22 -19.18 2.82 -1.11
CA ALA A 22 -19.82 3.92 -0.38
C ALA A 22 -21.33 3.73 -0.21
N VAL A 23 -22.01 3.14 -1.18
CA VAL A 23 -23.45 2.79 -1.08
C VAL A 23 -23.68 1.68 -0.07
N GLU A 24 -22.81 0.67 -0.04
CA GLU A 24 -22.96 -0.49 0.85
C GLU A 24 -22.77 -0.16 2.33
N GLU A 25 -21.79 0.69 2.66
CA GLU A 25 -21.37 0.91 4.06
C GLU A 25 -21.21 2.38 4.46
N GLY A 26 -21.56 3.31 3.57
CA GLY A 26 -21.42 4.73 3.80
C GLY A 26 -20.01 5.26 3.61
N ILE A 27 -19.82 6.48 4.07
CA ILE A 27 -18.61 7.29 3.84
C ILE A 27 -18.07 7.82 5.16
N VAL A 28 -16.76 8.09 5.17
CA VAL A 28 -16.04 8.72 6.28
C VAL A 28 -15.20 9.90 5.77
N PRO A 29 -14.80 10.84 6.64
CA PRO A 29 -13.87 11.90 6.27
C PRO A 29 -12.56 11.32 5.73
N GLY A 30 -12.16 11.74 4.54
CA GLY A 30 -11.00 11.18 3.84
C GLY A 30 -9.66 11.73 4.33
N GLY A 31 -8.63 11.62 3.48
CA GLY A 31 -7.31 12.21 3.74
C GLY A 31 -6.59 11.63 4.96
N GLY A 32 -6.88 10.38 5.33
CA GLY A 32 -6.35 9.73 6.54
C GLY A 32 -6.96 10.24 7.86
N THR A 33 -7.91 11.17 7.79
CA THR A 33 -8.54 11.80 8.97
C THR A 33 -9.35 10.79 9.79
N ALA A 34 -10.10 9.90 9.13
CA ALA A 34 -10.83 8.84 9.81
C ALA A 34 -9.93 7.94 10.68
N LEU A 35 -8.73 7.60 10.20
CA LEU A 35 -7.77 6.79 10.94
C LEU A 35 -7.16 7.56 12.12
N LEU A 36 -6.84 8.85 11.92
CA LEU A 36 -6.38 9.73 13.00
C LEU A 36 -7.40 9.81 14.15
N TYR A 37 -8.68 9.98 13.83
CA TYR A 37 -9.72 10.01 14.86
C TYR A 37 -9.99 8.64 15.47
N GLY A 38 -9.83 7.55 14.70
CA GLY A 38 -9.78 6.19 15.26
C GLY A 38 -8.71 6.05 16.35
N ALA A 39 -7.51 6.60 16.13
CA ALA A 39 -6.44 6.60 17.13
C ALA A 39 -6.78 7.37 18.42
N LYS A 40 -7.60 8.44 18.31
CA LYS A 40 -8.13 9.19 19.45
C LYS A 40 -9.15 8.37 20.24
N VAL A 41 -10.00 7.59 19.57
CA VAL A 41 -10.96 6.69 20.23
C VAL A 41 -10.25 5.55 20.95
N LEU A 42 -9.21 4.97 20.34
CA LEU A 42 -8.39 3.92 20.95
C LEU A 42 -7.71 4.35 22.25
N ALA A 43 -7.58 5.65 22.52
CA ALA A 43 -7.08 6.16 23.79
C ALA A 43 -7.90 5.74 25.02
N LYS A 44 -9.15 5.35 24.79
CA LYS A 44 -10.09 4.91 25.83
C LYS A 44 -10.10 3.39 26.01
N VAL A 45 -9.31 2.66 25.22
CA VAL A 45 -9.22 1.21 25.29
C VAL A 45 -8.06 0.85 26.21
N GLU A 46 -8.36 0.09 27.26
CA GLU A 46 -7.37 -0.40 28.22
C GLU A 46 -7.01 -1.84 27.87
N GLY A 47 -5.70 -2.13 27.80
CA GLY A 47 -5.20 -3.48 27.63
C GLY A 47 -5.40 -4.33 28.90
N ALA A 48 -5.50 -5.65 28.76
CA ALA A 48 -5.61 -6.55 29.91
C ALA A 48 -4.31 -6.62 30.73
N ASN A 49 -3.18 -6.24 30.14
CA ASN A 49 -1.87 -6.18 30.78
C ASN A 49 -0.99 -5.11 30.09
N GLY A 50 0.21 -4.88 30.64
CA GLY A 50 1.16 -3.88 30.13
C GLY A 50 1.55 -4.11 28.67
N ASP A 51 1.75 -5.37 28.25
CA ASP A 51 2.16 -5.70 26.89
C ASP A 51 1.05 -5.36 25.87
N GLN A 52 -0.20 -5.67 26.21
CA GLN A 52 -1.35 -5.28 25.39
C GLN A 52 -1.51 -3.76 25.32
N GLN A 53 -1.26 -3.04 26.43
CA GLN A 53 -1.30 -1.59 26.43
C GLN A 53 -0.24 -0.99 25.48
N VAL A 54 0.97 -1.52 25.51
CA VAL A 54 2.04 -1.14 24.56
C VAL A 54 1.61 -1.42 23.12
N GLY A 55 1.00 -2.58 22.86
CA GLY A 55 0.45 -2.92 21.54
C GLY A 55 -0.61 -1.92 21.05
N ILE A 56 -1.55 -1.53 21.92
CA ILE A 56 -2.56 -0.50 21.61
C ILE A 56 -1.88 0.83 21.26
N ASP A 57 -0.88 1.24 22.03
CA ASP A 57 -0.17 2.51 21.78
C ASP A 57 0.63 2.50 20.46
N ILE A 58 1.20 1.35 20.07
CA ILE A 58 1.83 1.17 18.76
C ILE A 58 0.82 1.36 17.63
N VAL A 59 -0.34 0.71 17.71
CA VAL A 59 -1.41 0.85 16.70
C VAL A 59 -1.88 2.30 16.63
N ARG A 60 -2.08 2.97 17.78
CA ARG A 60 -2.47 4.38 17.84
C ARG A 60 -1.47 5.30 17.15
N ARG A 61 -0.17 5.03 17.27
CA ARG A 61 0.86 5.78 16.54
C ARG A 61 0.80 5.48 15.04
N ALA A 62 0.66 4.22 14.65
CA ALA A 62 0.62 3.80 13.25
C ALA A 62 -0.55 4.42 12.48
N LEU A 63 -1.72 4.52 13.10
CA LEU A 63 -2.93 5.11 12.50
C LEU A 63 -2.78 6.60 12.13
N GLN A 64 -1.79 7.32 12.69
CA GLN A 64 -1.52 8.71 12.33
C GLN A 64 -0.68 8.84 11.06
N ALA A 65 0.05 7.78 10.68
CA ALA A 65 1.01 7.83 9.58
C ALA A 65 0.37 8.18 8.23
N PRO A 66 -0.81 7.65 7.84
CA PRO A 66 -1.42 7.95 6.55
C PRO A 66 -1.70 9.44 6.36
N LEU A 67 -2.30 10.10 7.37
CA LEU A 67 -2.56 11.54 7.30
C LEU A 67 -1.26 12.34 7.22
N ARG A 68 -0.27 12.01 8.05
CA ARG A 68 1.02 12.70 8.04
C ARG A 68 1.70 12.59 6.69
N GLN A 69 1.71 11.39 6.10
CA GLN A 69 2.31 11.16 4.80
C GLN A 69 1.62 11.97 3.70
N ILE A 70 0.29 12.05 3.69
CA ILE A 70 -0.47 12.86 2.73
C ILE A 70 -0.11 14.35 2.87
N VAL A 71 -0.04 14.84 4.10
CA VAL A 71 0.29 16.24 4.42
C VAL A 71 1.73 16.57 4.04
N GLU A 72 2.68 15.69 4.33
CA GLU A 72 4.10 15.84 3.99
C GLU A 72 4.31 15.82 2.48
N ASN A 73 3.60 14.95 1.76
CA ASN A 73 3.62 14.94 0.29
C ASN A 73 3.06 16.23 -0.31
N ALA A 74 2.20 16.95 0.41
CA ALA A 74 1.70 18.27 0.03
C ALA A 74 2.61 19.43 0.48
N GLY A 75 3.77 19.14 1.09
CA GLY A 75 4.76 20.16 1.49
C GLY A 75 4.48 20.82 2.85
N HIS A 76 3.59 20.25 3.66
CA HIS A 76 3.25 20.74 4.99
C HIS A 76 3.79 19.80 6.09
N ASP A 77 3.90 20.30 7.33
CA ASP A 77 4.34 19.48 8.47
C ASP A 77 3.21 18.57 8.96
N GLY A 78 3.35 17.26 8.70
CA GLY A 78 2.38 16.24 9.08
C GLY A 78 2.11 16.17 10.58
N ALA A 79 3.14 16.34 11.43
CA ALA A 79 3.00 16.27 12.87
C ALA A 79 2.21 17.46 13.43
N VAL A 80 2.47 18.67 12.92
CA VAL A 80 1.73 19.88 13.29
C VAL A 80 0.27 19.77 12.87
N VAL A 81 0.00 19.28 11.65
CA VAL A 81 -1.38 19.11 11.17
C VAL A 81 -2.12 18.05 11.99
N ALA A 82 -1.51 16.89 12.22
CA ALA A 82 -2.10 15.83 13.03
C ALA A 82 -2.40 16.30 14.46
N GLY A 83 -1.48 17.03 15.09
CA GLY A 83 -1.68 17.60 16.43
C GLY A 83 -2.89 18.54 16.48
N LYS A 84 -2.95 19.50 15.57
CA LYS A 84 -4.08 20.45 15.48
C LYS A 84 -5.43 19.76 15.27
N LEU A 85 -5.47 18.69 14.49
CA LEU A 85 -6.70 17.91 14.27
C LEU A 85 -7.09 17.10 15.51
N LEU A 86 -6.13 16.52 16.23
CA LEU A 86 -6.40 15.78 17.47
C LEU A 86 -7.01 16.67 18.57
N ASP A 87 -6.71 17.97 18.56
CA ASP A 87 -7.30 18.96 19.46
C ASP A 87 -8.76 19.32 19.11
N GLN A 88 -9.22 18.99 17.90
CA GLN A 88 -10.59 19.28 17.48
C GLN A 88 -11.61 18.34 18.12
N LYS A 89 -12.83 18.87 18.31
CA LYS A 89 -13.99 18.09 18.78
C LYS A 89 -14.80 17.51 17.62
N ASP A 90 -14.86 18.22 16.50
CA ASP A 90 -15.58 17.80 15.30
C ASP A 90 -14.75 16.79 14.51
N MET A 91 -15.21 15.54 14.47
CA MET A 91 -14.55 14.46 13.72
C MET A 91 -14.74 14.57 12.20
N GLY A 92 -15.59 15.48 11.72
CA GLY A 92 -15.73 15.80 10.29
C GLY A 92 -14.69 16.81 9.80
N PHE A 93 -13.98 17.48 10.71
CA PHE A 93 -12.95 18.46 10.39
C PHE A 93 -11.63 17.78 10.03
N GLY A 94 -10.96 18.26 8.99
CA GLY A 94 -9.71 17.68 8.51
C GLY A 94 -8.85 18.70 7.80
N PHE A 95 -7.84 18.22 7.09
CA PHE A 95 -6.92 19.04 6.32
C PHE A 95 -7.06 18.71 4.83
N ASP A 96 -7.46 19.70 4.05
CA ASP A 96 -7.43 19.63 2.60
C ASP A 96 -5.99 19.87 2.13
N ALA A 97 -5.33 18.78 1.74
CA ALA A 97 -3.94 18.79 1.29
C ALA A 97 -3.74 19.50 -0.07
N GLN A 98 -4.80 19.68 -0.87
CA GLN A 98 -4.71 20.39 -2.13
C GLN A 98 -4.68 21.91 -1.93
N THR A 99 -5.49 22.42 -0.99
CA THR A 99 -5.55 23.86 -0.68
C THR A 99 -4.66 24.27 0.49
N GLY A 100 -4.19 23.32 1.29
CA GLY A 100 -3.42 23.58 2.50
C GLY A 100 -4.25 24.14 3.65
N THR A 101 -5.58 23.92 3.64
CA THR A 101 -6.51 24.53 4.59
C THR A 101 -7.24 23.50 5.45
N TYR A 102 -7.65 23.93 6.63
CA TYR A 102 -8.50 23.10 7.48
C TYR A 102 -9.97 23.36 7.18
N CYS A 103 -10.72 22.30 6.92
CA CYS A 103 -12.13 22.41 6.54
C CYS A 103 -12.92 21.18 6.98
N LYS A 104 -14.24 21.25 6.86
CA LYS A 104 -15.10 20.07 6.97
C LYS A 104 -14.99 19.27 5.69
N LEU A 105 -14.36 18.10 5.78
CA LEU A 105 -13.98 17.32 4.60
C LEU A 105 -15.19 16.83 3.80
N GLN A 106 -16.28 16.48 4.49
CA GLN A 106 -17.52 16.03 3.83
C GLN A 106 -18.15 17.14 2.97
N GLU A 107 -18.19 18.37 3.49
CA GLU A 107 -18.70 19.53 2.76
C GLU A 107 -17.78 19.89 1.59
N ALA A 108 -16.46 19.66 1.73
CA ALA A 108 -15.47 19.81 0.68
C ALA A 108 -15.43 18.63 -0.33
N GLY A 109 -16.25 17.58 -0.13
CA GLY A 109 -16.27 16.38 -0.98
C GLY A 109 -15.06 15.44 -0.82
N ILE A 110 -14.23 15.64 0.20
CA ILE A 110 -13.06 14.81 0.51
C ILE A 110 -13.52 13.67 1.43
N ILE A 111 -13.98 12.60 0.80
CA ILE A 111 -14.61 11.46 1.48
C ILE A 111 -14.00 10.14 1.01
N ASP A 112 -13.90 9.20 1.94
CA ASP A 112 -13.48 7.83 1.64
C ASP A 112 -14.65 6.86 1.92
N PRO A 113 -14.87 5.83 1.09
CA PRO A 113 -15.82 4.77 1.42
C PRO A 113 -15.41 4.05 2.70
N ALA A 114 -16.33 3.90 3.66
CA ALA A 114 -16.03 3.30 4.96
C ALA A 114 -15.49 1.87 4.82
N LYS A 115 -16.07 1.10 3.88
CA LYS A 115 -15.64 -0.26 3.54
C LYS A 115 -14.17 -0.33 3.12
N VAL A 116 -13.71 0.63 2.31
CA VAL A 116 -12.34 0.66 1.80
C VAL A 116 -11.37 0.89 2.96
N VAL A 117 -11.62 1.91 3.79
CA VAL A 117 -10.77 2.23 4.95
C VAL A 117 -10.71 1.06 5.94
N ARG A 118 -11.85 0.45 6.26
CA ARG A 118 -11.91 -0.68 7.18
C ARG A 118 -11.16 -1.90 6.63
N THR A 119 -11.42 -2.25 5.37
CA THR A 119 -10.81 -3.43 4.74
C THR A 119 -9.30 -3.25 4.60
N ALA A 120 -8.84 -2.05 4.26
CA ALA A 120 -7.41 -1.72 4.22
C ALA A 120 -6.75 -1.89 5.60
N LEU A 121 -7.39 -1.39 6.67
CA LEU A 121 -6.87 -1.55 8.03
C LEU A 121 -6.85 -3.02 8.49
N GLN A 122 -7.89 -3.79 8.17
CA GLN A 122 -7.94 -5.22 8.47
C GLN A 122 -6.86 -6.00 7.71
N GLY A 123 -6.64 -5.67 6.43
CA GLY A 123 -5.57 -6.23 5.62
C GLY A 123 -4.19 -5.91 6.19
N ALA A 124 -3.96 -4.65 6.56
CA ALA A 124 -2.71 -4.21 7.19
C ALA A 124 -2.44 -4.95 8.52
N ALA A 125 -3.47 -5.10 9.36
CA ALA A 125 -3.36 -5.85 10.61
C ALA A 125 -3.06 -7.34 10.37
N SER A 126 -3.67 -7.94 9.35
CA SER A 126 -3.40 -9.34 8.96
C SER A 126 -1.95 -9.55 8.54
N VAL A 127 -1.44 -8.68 7.65
CA VAL A 127 -0.03 -8.73 7.20
C VAL A 127 0.92 -8.46 8.36
N ALA A 128 0.63 -7.47 9.22
CA ALA A 128 1.46 -7.18 10.38
C ALA A 128 1.51 -8.37 11.35
N GLY A 129 0.38 -9.04 11.61
CA GLY A 129 0.32 -10.24 12.44
C GLY A 129 1.16 -11.37 11.88
N LEU A 130 1.08 -11.62 10.56
CA LEU A 130 1.93 -12.58 9.89
C LEU A 130 3.43 -12.23 10.05
N LEU A 131 3.83 -10.99 9.76
CA LEU A 131 5.22 -10.56 9.82
C LEU A 131 5.81 -10.62 11.24
N ILE A 132 5.05 -10.18 12.25
CA ILE A 132 5.53 -10.17 13.65
C ILE A 132 5.75 -11.59 14.18
N THR A 133 4.95 -12.55 13.72
CA THR A 133 5.06 -13.97 14.12
C THR A 133 6.01 -14.78 13.24
N THR A 134 6.55 -14.18 12.17
CA THR A 134 7.49 -14.84 11.27
C THR A 134 8.90 -14.74 11.83
N GLU A 135 9.42 -15.85 12.38
CA GLU A 135 10.76 -15.89 12.98
C GLU A 135 11.88 -16.10 11.96
N ALA A 136 11.61 -16.79 10.85
CA ALA A 136 12.61 -17.11 9.83
C ALA A 136 12.01 -17.12 8.42
N MET A 137 12.82 -16.70 7.45
CA MET A 137 12.52 -16.79 6.02
C MET A 137 13.65 -17.55 5.32
N VAL A 138 13.30 -18.61 4.61
CA VAL A 138 14.24 -19.37 3.78
C VAL A 138 13.98 -19.02 2.32
N ALA A 139 15.02 -18.58 1.61
CA ALA A 139 14.95 -18.25 0.20
C ALA A 139 15.95 -19.09 -0.59
N GLU A 140 15.56 -19.54 -1.77
CA GLU A 140 16.46 -20.21 -2.71
C GLU A 140 17.33 -19.18 -3.43
N LYS A 141 18.62 -19.49 -3.56
CA LYS A 141 19.54 -18.66 -4.33
C LYS A 141 19.19 -18.82 -5.82
N PRO A 142 18.99 -17.72 -6.58
CA PRO A 142 18.80 -17.82 -8.01
C PRO A 142 19.96 -18.58 -8.66
N GLU A 143 19.65 -19.65 -9.40
CA GLU A 143 20.67 -20.34 -10.17
C GLU A 143 21.23 -19.41 -11.25
N PRO A 144 22.56 -19.38 -11.46
CA PRO A 144 23.12 -18.67 -12.59
C PRO A 144 22.51 -19.27 -13.86
N LYS A 145 21.88 -18.42 -14.69
CA LYS A 145 21.40 -18.84 -16.01
C LYS A 145 22.57 -19.51 -16.73
N GLY A 146 22.43 -20.81 -17.01
CA GLY A 146 23.47 -21.59 -17.67
C GLY A 146 23.96 -20.83 -18.90
N ALA A 147 25.28 -20.69 -19.03
CA ALA A 147 25.88 -20.15 -20.23
C ALA A 147 25.32 -20.95 -21.41
N MET A 148 24.55 -20.31 -22.29
CA MET A 148 24.17 -20.94 -23.55
C MET A 148 25.47 -21.43 -24.20
N PRO A 149 25.54 -22.70 -24.63
CA PRO A 149 26.76 -23.24 -25.22
C PRO A 149 27.16 -22.33 -26.37
N ALA A 150 28.34 -21.71 -26.27
CA ALA A 150 28.91 -20.94 -27.35
C ALA A 150 29.06 -21.89 -28.56
N PRO A 151 28.68 -21.45 -29.78
CA PRO A 151 28.89 -22.27 -30.96
C PRO A 151 30.38 -22.58 -31.08
N ASP A 152 30.69 -23.87 -31.14
CA ASP A 152 32.04 -24.42 -31.14
C ASP A 152 32.82 -23.92 -32.36
N MET A 153 33.65 -22.90 -32.15
CA MET A 153 34.59 -22.37 -33.12
C MET A 153 35.96 -22.99 -32.83
N GLY A 154 36.27 -24.07 -33.53
CA GLY A 154 37.65 -24.39 -33.88
C GLY A 154 38.18 -25.74 -33.43
N GLY A 155 37.90 -26.77 -34.23
CA GLY A 155 38.68 -28.00 -34.31
C GLY A 155 39.19 -28.22 -35.73
N MET A 156 40.09 -27.34 -36.20
CA MET A 156 40.86 -27.56 -37.42
C MET A 156 41.92 -28.63 -37.16
N GLY A 157 41.85 -29.73 -37.92
CA GLY A 157 42.84 -30.81 -37.99
C GLY A 157 42.13 -32.15 -37.85
N GLY A 158 42.01 -33.01 -38.85
CA GLY A 158 42.80 -33.23 -40.06
C GLY A 158 42.89 -34.76 -40.22
N MET A 159 42.90 -35.23 -41.47
CA MET A 159 43.25 -36.58 -41.91
C MET A 159 42.12 -37.63 -42.03
N GLY A 160 41.98 -38.18 -43.24
CA GLY A 160 41.64 -39.60 -43.45
C GLY A 160 40.35 -39.87 -44.20
N GLY A 161 40.45 -40.07 -45.52
CA GLY A 161 39.30 -40.29 -46.40
C GLY A 161 38.80 -41.73 -46.54
N MET A 162 37.62 -41.83 -47.15
CA MET A 162 37.00 -42.91 -47.95
C MET A 162 35.51 -42.56 -47.98
N GLY A 163 34.81 -42.36 -49.09
CA GLY A 163 34.92 -42.98 -50.41
C GLY A 163 33.61 -43.72 -50.69
N GLY A 164 32.78 -43.15 -51.58
CA GLY A 164 31.58 -43.77 -52.16
C GLY A 164 30.31 -43.61 -51.31
N GLY A 165 29.13 -43.25 -51.82
CA GLY A 165 28.64 -43.14 -53.19
C GLY A 165 27.16 -43.55 -53.19
N MET A 166 26.30 -42.75 -53.85
CA MET A 166 24.88 -43.02 -54.19
C MET A 166 23.92 -43.14 -52.99
N GLY A 167 22.70 -42.60 -53.00
CA GLY A 167 21.84 -42.13 -54.07
C GLY A 167 20.39 -42.44 -53.66
N PHE A 168 19.49 -41.53 -54.03
CA PHE A 168 18.02 -41.50 -53.80
C PHE A 168 17.55 -40.94 -52.46
#